data_AF-A0A1C0U5U4-F1
#
_entry.id   AF-A0A1C0U5U4-F1
#
_cell.length_a   1.000
_cell.length_b   1.000
_cell.length_c   1.000
_cell.angle_alpha   90.00
_cell.angle_beta   90.00
_cell.angle_gamma   90.00
#
_symmetry.space_group_name_H-M   'P 1'
#
loop_
_entity.id
_entity.type
_entity.pdbx_description
1 polymer ?
#
loop_
_entity_poly.entity_id
_entity_poly.type
_entity_poly.pdbx_seq_one_letter_code
_entity_poly.pdbx_strand_id
1 'polypeptide(L)'
;MMTDIVAIINSLGQTADILVENQLISAGKFEHIFNSDEEFHCQPELGLMLVFDEFTKKLISVCITLTSYLPEIEVYKGNMPSPFQPVMDKAAVRAILGQPSEVNEATEVPVIGMVGGWDVYIDCLKDLYPAINIVFGYTIHQRVSDLTFTKSG
;
A
#
# COMPACT_ATOMS: atom_id res chain seq x y z
N MET A 1 0.07 19.40 6.89
CA MET A 1 1.12 19.21 5.88
C MET A 1 0.60 18.17 4.90
N MET A 2 0.77 18.35 3.59
CA MET A 2 0.35 17.35 2.61
C MET A 2 1.44 16.27 2.52
N THR A 3 1.07 15.01 2.61
CA THR A 3 2.02 13.90 2.65
C THR A 3 2.69 13.72 1.28
N ASP A 4 4.02 13.68 1.24
CA ASP A 4 4.77 13.35 0.01
C ASP A 4 4.85 11.84 -0.16
N ILE A 5 3.84 11.28 -0.82
CA ILE A 5 3.70 9.83 -0.98
C ILE A 5 4.83 9.22 -1.81
N VAL A 6 5.37 9.97 -2.79
CA VAL A 6 6.46 9.49 -3.64
C VAL A 6 7.74 9.38 -2.82
N ALA A 7 8.03 10.40 -2.00
CA ALA A 7 9.17 10.35 -1.09
C ALA A 7 9.04 9.19 -0.09
N ILE A 8 7.84 8.94 0.46
CA ILE A 8 7.59 7.82 1.38
C ILE A 8 7.81 6.47 0.71
N ILE A 9 7.28 6.26 -0.50
CA ILE A 9 7.49 5.02 -1.26
C ILE A 9 9.00 4.81 -1.52
N ASN A 10 9.72 5.88 -1.89
CA ASN A 10 11.17 5.83 -2.10
C ASN A 10 11.97 5.59 -0.81
N SER A 11 11.36 5.76 0.36
CA SER A 11 11.94 5.44 1.66
C SER A 11 11.75 3.97 2.07
N LEU A 12 11.16 3.11 1.23
CA LEU A 12 11.09 1.66 1.49
C LEU A 12 12.49 1.09 1.82
N GLY A 13 12.58 0.40 2.96
CA GLY A 13 13.84 -0.13 3.51
C GLY A 13 14.66 0.85 4.34
N GLN A 14 14.25 2.12 4.47
CA GLN A 14 14.81 3.09 5.42
C GLN A 14 14.11 2.95 6.79
N THR A 15 14.79 3.38 7.86
CA THR A 15 14.26 3.28 9.22
C THR A 15 13.25 4.39 9.51
N ALA A 16 12.32 4.13 10.42
CA ALA A 16 11.35 5.12 10.90
C ALA A 16 11.98 6.47 11.30
N ASP A 17 13.14 6.42 11.96
CA ASP A 17 13.88 7.63 12.37
C ASP A 17 14.31 8.49 11.17
N ILE A 18 14.77 7.90 10.07
CA ILE A 18 15.14 8.62 8.85
C ILE A 18 13.91 9.33 8.25
N LEU A 19 12.75 8.68 8.27
CA LEU A 19 11.51 9.30 7.77
C LEU A 19 11.06 10.47 8.66
N VAL A 20 11.28 10.38 9.97
CA VAL A 20 11.00 11.47 10.93
C VAL A 20 11.99 12.63 10.74
N GLU A 21 13.29 12.34 10.60
CA GLU A 21 14.33 13.34 10.35
C GLU A 21 14.08 14.12 9.05
N ASN A 22 13.65 13.40 8.00
CA ASN A 22 13.27 13.98 6.72
C ASN A 22 11.86 14.62 6.72
N GLN A 23 11.16 14.62 7.87
CA GLN A 23 9.82 15.19 8.04
C GLN A 23 8.75 14.58 7.12
N LEU A 24 8.96 13.35 6.67
CA LEU A 24 7.98 12.59 5.86
C LEU A 24 6.84 12.06 6.73
N ILE A 25 7.13 11.74 8.00
CA ILE A 25 6.16 11.36 9.01
C ILE A 25 6.41 12.12 10.31
N SER A 26 5.38 12.29 11.13
CA SER A 26 5.53 12.91 12.46
C SER A 26 6.07 11.89 13.46
N ALA A 27 6.96 12.34 14.35
CA ALA A 27 7.35 11.56 15.51
C ALA A 27 6.10 11.30 16.39
N GLY A 28 5.85 10.04 16.76
CA GLY A 28 4.86 9.70 17.81
C GLY A 28 3.49 9.17 17.34
N LYS A 29 3.41 8.44 16.23
CA LYS A 29 2.19 7.69 15.83
C LYS A 29 2.49 6.25 15.43
N PHE A 30 3.38 5.60 16.17
CA PHE A 30 3.65 4.18 15.96
C PHE A 30 2.73 3.38 16.88
N GLU A 31 1.98 2.50 16.27
CA GLU A 31 1.02 1.63 16.93
C GLU A 31 1.39 0.18 16.64
N HIS A 32 1.16 -0.67 17.64
CA HIS A 32 1.17 -2.11 17.46
C HIS A 32 -0.28 -2.58 17.52
N ILE A 33 -0.66 -3.52 16.66
CA ILE A 33 -1.99 -4.13 16.73
C ILE A 33 -2.04 -5.05 17.97
N PHE A 34 -0.94 -5.74 18.27
CA PHE A 34 -0.70 -6.55 19.46
C PHE A 34 0.73 -6.37 20.00
N ASN A 35 0.91 -6.56 21.32
CA ASN A 35 2.21 -6.39 22.00
C ASN A 35 3.32 -7.38 21.55
N SER A 36 2.97 -8.42 20.80
CA SER A 36 3.91 -9.42 20.27
C SER A 36 4.15 -9.27 18.77
N ASP A 37 3.67 -8.19 18.15
CA ASP A 37 3.79 -8.02 16.72
C ASP A 37 5.25 -7.86 16.31
N GLU A 38 5.62 -8.59 15.25
CA GLU A 38 6.89 -8.44 14.54
C GLU A 38 6.89 -7.17 13.67
N GLU A 39 5.80 -6.41 13.71
CA GLU A 39 5.55 -5.23 12.92
C GLU A 39 4.93 -4.13 13.78
N PHE A 40 5.10 -2.89 13.35
CA PHE A 40 4.34 -1.75 13.85
C PHE A 40 3.94 -0.85 12.68
N HIS A 41 2.85 -0.12 12.84
CA HIS A 41 2.32 0.73 11.79
C HIS A 41 2.27 2.20 12.20
N CYS A 42 2.28 3.08 11.22
CA CYS A 42 1.90 4.46 11.39
C CYS A 42 0.98 4.93 10.27
N GLN A 43 0.06 5.83 10.62
CA GLN A 43 -0.86 6.44 9.67
C GLN A 43 -0.61 7.95 9.61
N PRO A 44 0.30 8.42 8.73
CA PRO A 44 0.57 9.85 8.57
C PRO A 44 -0.65 10.63 8.06
N GLU A 45 -1.49 9.98 7.23
CA GLU A 45 -2.70 10.55 6.64
C GLU A 45 -3.80 9.48 6.54
N LEU A 46 -5.07 9.90 6.56
CA LEU A 46 -6.22 8.99 6.48
C LEU A 46 -6.11 8.09 5.24
N GLY A 47 -6.23 6.78 5.43
CA GLY A 47 -6.11 5.79 4.35
C GLY A 47 -4.69 5.56 3.81
N LEU A 48 -3.65 6.12 4.42
CA LEU A 48 -2.24 5.85 4.10
C LEU A 48 -1.57 5.16 5.29
N MET A 49 -1.36 3.86 5.18
CA MET A 49 -0.75 3.04 6.23
C MET A 49 0.68 2.68 5.86
N LEU A 50 1.62 2.94 6.78
CA LEU A 50 3.00 2.52 6.68
C LEU A 50 3.24 1.39 7.67
N VAL A 51 3.86 0.30 7.22
CA VAL A 51 4.19 -0.85 8.08
C VAL A 51 5.71 -0.98 8.15
N PHE A 52 6.21 -1.15 9.36
CA PHE A 52 7.61 -1.27 9.67
C PHE A 52 7.89 -2.60 10.35
N ASP A 53 9.05 -3.17 10.07
CA ASP A 53 9.57 -4.34 10.78
C ASP A 53 10.04 -3.93 12.19
N GLU A 54 9.62 -4.67 13.21
CA GLU A 54 9.85 -4.30 14.62
C GLU A 54 11.32 -4.37 15.01
N PHE A 55 12.10 -5.29 14.43
CA PHE A 55 13.49 -5.52 14.81
C PHE A 55 14.45 -4.54 14.13
N THR A 56 14.29 -4.35 12.81
CA THR A 56 15.14 -3.49 11.99
C THR A 56 14.64 -2.06 11.92
N LYS A 57 13.39 -1.81 12.36
CA LYS A 57 12.68 -0.53 12.28
C LYS A 57 12.51 0.01 10.86
N LYS A 58 12.72 -0.84 9.84
CA LYS A 58 12.66 -0.44 8.43
C LYS A 58 11.24 -0.45 7.92
N LEU A 59 10.91 0.53 7.08
CA LEU A 59 9.67 0.55 6.32
C LEU A 59 9.65 -0.63 5.35
N ILE A 60 8.67 -1.53 5.50
CA ILE A 60 8.52 -2.73 4.66
C ILE A 60 7.33 -2.63 3.71
N SER A 61 6.31 -1.84 4.05
CA SER A 61 5.10 -1.69 3.25
C SER A 61 4.52 -0.28 3.33
N VAL A 62 4.02 0.21 2.20
CA VAL A 62 3.22 1.43 2.07
C VAL A 62 1.89 1.06 1.42
N CYS A 63 0.80 1.13 2.17
CA CYS A 63 -0.54 0.79 1.69
C CYS A 63 -1.41 2.05 1.57
N ILE A 64 -2.07 2.19 0.42
CA ILE A 64 -2.99 3.29 0.11
C ILE A 64 -4.39 2.69 -0.09
N THR A 65 -5.33 3.01 0.80
CA THR A 65 -6.72 2.59 0.69
C THR A 65 -7.47 3.54 -0.24
N LEU A 66 -8.01 3.05 -1.35
CA LEU A 66 -8.75 3.83 -2.35
C LEU A 66 -10.26 3.62 -2.29
N THR A 67 -10.72 2.45 -1.84
CA THR A 67 -12.14 2.17 -1.63
C THR A 67 -12.32 1.26 -0.43
N SER A 68 -13.32 1.55 0.39
CA SER A 68 -13.78 0.67 1.46
C SER A 68 -15.30 0.56 1.45
N TYR A 69 -15.80 -0.62 1.78
CA TYR A 69 -17.21 -0.85 2.10
C TYR A 69 -17.52 -0.72 3.60
N LEU A 70 -16.47 -0.74 4.42
CA LEU A 70 -16.52 -0.64 5.87
C LEU A 70 -16.36 0.84 6.28
N PRO A 71 -17.37 1.44 6.96
CA PRO A 71 -17.35 2.86 7.35
C PRO A 71 -16.15 3.28 8.21
N GLU A 72 -15.60 2.34 8.97
CA GLU A 72 -14.45 2.54 9.86
C GLU A 72 -13.10 2.59 9.13
N ILE A 73 -13.03 2.08 7.90
CA ILE A 73 -11.81 2.13 7.10
C ILE A 73 -11.78 3.44 6.33
N GLU A 74 -10.76 4.24 6.62
CA GLU A 74 -10.58 5.53 5.99
C GLU A 74 -10.00 5.40 4.58
N VAL A 75 -10.54 6.17 3.65
CA VAL A 75 -10.09 6.24 2.26
C VAL A 75 -9.14 7.41 2.07
N TYR A 76 -8.02 7.16 1.39
CA TYR A 76 -7.03 8.16 1.04
C TYR A 76 -7.57 9.19 0.06
N LYS A 77 -7.31 10.47 0.35
CA LYS A 77 -7.78 11.62 -0.46
C LYS A 77 -6.65 12.51 -0.95
N GLY A 78 -5.40 12.16 -0.65
CA GLY A 78 -4.23 12.89 -1.12
C GLY A 78 -3.90 12.59 -2.58
N ASN A 79 -2.75 13.06 -3.02
CA ASN A 79 -2.29 12.87 -4.40
C ASN A 79 -1.80 11.44 -4.61
N MET A 80 -2.17 10.82 -5.72
CA MET A 80 -1.67 9.51 -6.09
C MET A 80 -0.27 9.61 -6.73
N PRO A 81 0.63 8.65 -6.45
CA PRO A 81 1.88 8.53 -7.17
C PRO A 81 1.60 8.18 -8.65
N SER A 82 2.26 8.89 -9.58
CA SER A 82 2.20 8.54 -11.00
C SER A 82 2.70 7.10 -11.21
N PRO A 83 2.07 6.28 -12.07
CA PRO A 83 1.01 6.62 -13.04
C PRO A 83 -0.43 6.45 -12.51
N PHE A 84 -0.62 6.26 -11.22
CA PHE A 84 -1.89 5.81 -10.65
C PHE A 84 -2.89 6.94 -10.44
N GLN A 85 -4.16 6.57 -10.43
CA GLN A 85 -5.29 7.47 -10.26
C GLN A 85 -6.09 7.08 -9.01
N PRO A 86 -6.76 8.03 -8.33
CA PRO A 86 -7.51 7.73 -7.11
C PRO A 86 -8.70 6.80 -7.36
N VAL A 87 -9.18 6.72 -8.60
CA VAL A 87 -10.24 5.80 -9.03
C VAL A 87 -9.76 5.05 -10.27
N MET A 88 -9.64 3.73 -10.15
CA MET A 88 -9.20 2.84 -11.21
C MET A 88 -9.79 1.44 -11.01
N ASP A 89 -9.83 0.66 -12.08
CA ASP A 89 -10.23 -0.74 -12.08
C ASP A 89 -9.10 -1.64 -12.61
N LYS A 90 -9.28 -2.95 -12.49
CA LYS A 90 -8.33 -3.97 -12.93
C LYS A 90 -7.93 -3.82 -14.40
N ALA A 91 -8.86 -3.38 -15.26
CA ALA A 91 -8.57 -3.17 -16.68
C ALA A 91 -7.65 -1.97 -16.89
N ALA A 92 -7.89 -0.86 -16.20
CA ALA A 92 -7.03 0.33 -16.25
C ALA A 92 -5.61 0.03 -15.72
N VAL A 93 -5.49 -0.72 -14.61
CA VAL A 93 -4.18 -1.13 -14.06
C VAL A 93 -3.40 -1.96 -15.09
N ARG A 94 -4.04 -2.95 -15.71
CA ARG A 94 -3.40 -3.80 -16.73
C ARG A 94 -3.07 -3.05 -18.02
N ALA A 95 -3.82 -2.01 -18.37
CA ALA A 95 -3.47 -1.13 -19.49
C ALA A 95 -2.19 -0.33 -19.22
N ILE A 96 -1.89 -0.01 -17.96
CA ILE A 96 -0.70 0.74 -17.54
C ILE A 96 0.50 -0.20 -17.35
N LEU A 97 0.32 -1.31 -16.63
CA LEU A 97 1.41 -2.18 -16.18
C LEU A 97 1.58 -3.45 -17.01
N GLY A 98 0.65 -3.76 -17.90
CA GLY A 98 0.64 -5.00 -18.65
C GLY A 98 0.11 -6.18 -17.84
N GLN A 99 0.66 -7.37 -18.10
CA GLN A 99 0.24 -8.60 -17.43
C GLN A 99 0.90 -8.70 -16.04
N PRO A 100 0.14 -8.98 -14.98
CA PRO A 100 0.70 -9.19 -13.64
C PRO A 100 1.56 -10.45 -13.55
N SER A 101 2.52 -10.42 -12.63
CA SER A 101 3.38 -11.55 -12.29
C SER A 101 2.61 -12.67 -11.59
N GLU A 102 1.68 -12.29 -10.71
CA GLU A 102 0.79 -13.22 -10.00
C GLU A 102 -0.64 -12.68 -9.99
N VAL A 103 -1.60 -13.59 -10.01
CA VAL A 103 -3.03 -13.27 -10.06
C VAL A 103 -3.77 -14.13 -9.06
N ASN A 104 -4.62 -13.48 -8.26
CA ASN A 104 -5.66 -14.11 -7.47
C ASN A 104 -7.00 -13.51 -7.90
N GLU A 105 -7.93 -14.35 -8.33
CA GLU A 105 -9.25 -13.89 -8.76
C GLU A 105 -10.22 -13.85 -7.59
N ALA A 106 -11.34 -13.13 -7.76
CA ALA A 106 -12.39 -13.08 -6.75
C ALA A 106 -12.88 -14.50 -6.43
N THR A 107 -13.10 -14.78 -5.14
CA THR A 107 -13.41 -16.14 -4.64
C THR A 107 -14.45 -16.11 -3.54
N GLU A 108 -15.17 -17.22 -3.39
CA GLU A 108 -16.14 -17.40 -2.31
C GLU A 108 -15.42 -17.90 -1.07
N VAL A 109 -15.48 -17.13 0.02
CA VAL A 109 -14.97 -17.54 1.32
C VAL A 109 -16.14 -17.91 2.23
N PRO A 110 -16.16 -19.13 2.80
CA PRO A 110 -17.22 -19.53 3.73
C PRO A 110 -17.43 -18.50 4.84
N VAL A 111 -18.70 -18.22 5.19
CA VAL A 111 -19.14 -17.24 6.21
C VAL A 111 -18.94 -15.77 5.81
N ILE A 112 -17.87 -15.43 5.08
CA ILE A 112 -17.56 -14.05 4.66
C ILE A 112 -18.28 -13.66 3.37
N GLY A 113 -18.50 -14.62 2.47
CA GLY A 113 -19.09 -14.41 1.15
C GLY A 113 -18.05 -14.15 0.07
N MET A 114 -18.43 -13.44 -0.99
CA MET A 114 -17.50 -13.11 -2.08
C MET A 114 -16.50 -12.05 -1.65
N VAL A 115 -15.22 -12.39 -1.76
CA VAL A 115 -14.10 -11.45 -1.59
C VAL A 115 -13.47 -11.18 -2.96
N GLY A 116 -12.99 -9.96 -3.15
CA GLY A 116 -12.27 -9.64 -4.38
C GLY A 116 -10.88 -10.27 -4.40
N GLY A 117 -10.23 -10.17 -5.56
CA GLY A 117 -8.91 -10.74 -5.80
C GLY A 117 -7.79 -9.72 -5.66
N TRP A 118 -6.59 -10.11 -6.11
CA TRP A 118 -5.44 -9.21 -6.19
C TRP A 118 -4.54 -9.56 -7.38
N ASP A 119 -3.79 -8.57 -7.88
CA ASP A 119 -2.72 -8.77 -8.85
C ASP A 119 -1.39 -8.29 -8.24
N VAL A 120 -0.29 -9.02 -8.46
CA VAL A 120 1.07 -8.62 -8.07
C VAL A 120 1.89 -8.28 -9.30
N TYR A 121 2.61 -7.16 -9.23
CA TYR A 121 3.53 -6.69 -10.26
C TYR A 121 4.93 -6.56 -9.66
N ILE A 122 5.87 -7.35 -10.17
CA ILE A 122 7.27 -7.36 -9.72
C ILE A 122 8.11 -6.57 -10.73
N ASP A 123 8.85 -5.57 -10.25
CA ASP A 123 9.78 -4.75 -11.04
C ASP A 123 9.18 -4.06 -12.29
N CYS A 124 7.84 -3.91 -12.37
CA CYS A 124 7.16 -3.34 -13.54
C CYS A 124 7.39 -1.83 -13.71
N LEU A 125 7.72 -1.11 -12.64
CA LEU A 125 8.01 0.33 -12.65
C LEU A 125 9.45 0.66 -12.25
N LYS A 126 10.41 -0.22 -12.51
CA LYS A 126 11.82 -0.09 -12.07
C LYS A 126 12.50 1.25 -12.37
N ASP A 127 12.07 1.96 -13.42
CA ASP A 127 12.63 3.27 -13.80
C ASP A 127 12.13 4.40 -12.86
N LEU A 128 10.98 4.22 -12.22
CA LEU A 128 10.39 5.14 -11.24
C LEU A 128 10.63 4.66 -9.79
N TYR A 129 10.54 3.34 -9.59
CA TYR A 129 10.53 2.66 -8.30
C TYR A 129 11.42 1.40 -8.40
N PRO A 130 12.75 1.51 -8.23
CA PRO A 130 13.65 0.38 -8.35
C PRO A 130 13.45 -0.61 -7.19
N ALA A 131 13.39 -1.91 -7.50
CA ALA A 131 13.23 -2.99 -6.52
C ALA A 131 11.99 -2.83 -5.63
N ILE A 132 10.87 -2.45 -6.26
CA ILE A 132 9.56 -2.34 -5.60
C ILE A 132 8.57 -3.26 -6.30
N ASN A 133 7.90 -4.07 -5.49
CA ASN A 133 6.72 -4.85 -5.88
C ASN A 133 5.47 -4.03 -5.58
N ILE A 134 4.46 -4.20 -6.41
CA ILE A 134 3.18 -3.49 -6.29
C ILE A 134 2.05 -4.51 -6.27
N VAL A 135 1.22 -4.46 -5.24
CA VAL A 135 0.02 -5.28 -5.10
C VAL A 135 -1.21 -4.40 -5.25
N PHE A 136 -2.11 -4.80 -6.14
CA PHE A 136 -3.43 -4.18 -6.28
C PHE A 136 -4.47 -5.10 -5.69
N GLY A 137 -5.10 -4.67 -4.59
CA GLY A 137 -6.32 -5.29 -4.09
C GLY A 137 -7.52 -4.85 -4.94
N TYR A 138 -8.44 -5.77 -5.19
CA TYR A 138 -9.66 -5.48 -5.93
C TYR A 138 -10.91 -5.79 -5.10
N THR A 139 -11.98 -5.05 -5.38
CA THR A 139 -13.33 -5.43 -4.96
C THR A 139 -13.89 -6.53 -5.85
N ILE A 140 -15.04 -7.11 -5.47
CA ILE A 140 -15.76 -8.08 -6.31
C ILE A 140 -16.20 -7.51 -7.67
N HIS A 141 -16.24 -6.18 -7.80
CA HIS A 141 -16.54 -5.46 -9.05
C HIS A 141 -15.27 -5.01 -9.77
N GLN A 142 -14.11 -5.56 -9.41
CA GLN A 142 -12.81 -5.30 -10.03
C GLN A 142 -12.33 -3.85 -9.92
N ARG A 143 -12.92 -3.05 -9.02
CA ARG A 143 -12.39 -1.73 -8.66
C ARG A 143 -11.21 -1.90 -7.74
N VAL A 144 -10.18 -1.06 -7.87
CA VAL A 144 -9.05 -1.09 -6.95
C VAL A 144 -9.53 -0.66 -5.56
N SER A 145 -9.38 -1.54 -4.58
CA SER A 145 -9.63 -1.25 -3.17
C SER A 145 -8.44 -0.59 -2.50
N ASP A 146 -7.24 -1.07 -2.82
CA ASP A 146 -6.00 -0.67 -2.20
C ASP A 146 -4.80 -0.89 -3.13
N LEU A 147 -3.75 -0.13 -2.86
CA LEU A 147 -2.48 -0.19 -3.56
C LEU A 147 -1.36 -0.30 -2.54
N THR A 148 -0.63 -1.41 -2.56
CA THR A 148 0.44 -1.69 -1.62
C THR A 148 1.79 -1.76 -2.33
N PHE A 149 2.75 -0.97 -1.87
CA PHE A 149 4.14 -1.00 -2.32
C PHE A 149 5.00 -1.71 -1.28
N THR A 150 5.77 -2.70 -1.71
CA THR A 150 6.73 -3.41 -0.85
C THR A 150 8.08 -3.50 -1.53
N LYS A 151 9.16 -3.60 -0.74
CA LYS A 151 10.49 -3.81 -1.30
C LYS A 151 10.59 -5.23 -1.87
N SER A 152 11.15 -5.36 -3.07
CA SER A 152 11.51 -6.66 -3.65
C SER A 152 12.63 -7.31 -2.83
N GLY A 153 12.50 -8.61 -2.55
CA GLY A 153 13.47 -9.38 -1.75
C GLY A 153 14.81 -9.61 -2.43
#